data_AF-A0AAU6K755-F1
#
_entry.id   AF-A0AAU6K755-F1
#
_cell.length_a   1.000
_cell.length_b   1.000
_cell.length_c   1.000
_cell.angle_alpha   90.00
_cell.angle_beta   90.00
_cell.angle_gamma   90.00
#
_symmetry.space_group_name_H-M   'P 1'
#
loop_
_entity.id
_entity.type
_entity.pdbx_description
1 polymer ?
#
loop_
_entity_poly.entity_id
_entity_poly.type
_entity_poly.pdbx_seq_one_letter_code
_entity_poly.pdbx_strand_id
1 'polypeptide(L)'
;MFEALSLWGSKVCPKVCERDHKPKLDNEFNLSKESYFIDDPGTDYKVFYDMWSNVHYGYVGRVAGFDARTLIKGASVFDPILVGQDDAGDDMTMRAGIDLFEQHGLDLTREQFHAAVINTIEQMYAKGSNQVKKSPGDRPGPSV
;
A
#
# COMPACT_ATOMS: atom_id res chain seq x y z
N MET A 1 -5.22 -2.90 -24.58
CA MET A 1 -4.60 -3.27 -23.29
C MET A 1 -3.46 -2.33 -22.93
N PHE A 2 -2.49 -2.06 -23.84
CA PHE A 2 -1.45 -1.03 -23.63
C PHE A 2 -2.00 0.39 -23.38
N GLU A 3 -2.93 0.88 -24.21
CA GLU A 3 -3.52 2.23 -24.06
C GLU A 3 -4.20 2.44 -22.70
N ALA A 4 -4.92 1.42 -22.20
CA ALA A 4 -5.57 1.49 -20.90
C ALA A 4 -4.53 1.49 -19.76
N LEU A 5 -3.48 0.68 -19.86
CA LEU A 5 -2.40 0.66 -18.86
C LEU A 5 -1.63 1.98 -18.83
N SER A 6 -1.38 2.58 -19.99
CA SER A 6 -0.78 3.91 -20.13
C SER A 6 -1.68 5.02 -19.58
N LEU A 7 -2.99 4.94 -19.81
CA LEU A 7 -3.95 5.88 -19.23
C LEU A 7 -4.02 5.74 -17.71
N TRP A 8 -4.06 4.51 -17.20
CA TRP A 8 -4.03 4.25 -15.77
C TRP A 8 -2.72 4.75 -15.13
N GLY A 9 -1.57 4.39 -15.72
CA GLY A 9 -0.25 4.87 -15.29
C GLY A 9 -0.15 6.40 -15.29
N SER A 10 -0.68 7.08 -16.31
CA SER A 10 -0.75 8.55 -16.37
C SER A 10 -1.79 9.19 -15.44
N LYS A 11 -2.59 8.40 -14.71
CA LYS A 11 -3.45 8.88 -13.63
C LYS A 11 -2.83 8.68 -12.26
N VAL A 12 -2.04 7.63 -12.08
CA VAL A 12 -1.45 7.23 -10.78
C VAL A 12 0.06 7.53 -10.68
N CYS A 13 0.66 8.16 -11.68
CA CYS A 13 2.09 8.41 -11.69
C CYS A 13 2.55 9.31 -10.52
N PRO A 14 3.63 8.95 -9.83
CA PRO A 14 4.09 9.67 -8.66
C PRO A 14 4.57 11.08 -8.98
N LYS A 15 4.31 11.97 -8.03
CA LYS A 15 4.57 13.41 -7.92
C LYS A 15 3.96 14.31 -9.00
N VAL A 16 3.20 13.76 -9.95
CA VAL A 16 2.73 14.51 -11.12
C VAL A 16 1.25 14.27 -11.44
N CYS A 17 0.70 13.10 -11.14
CA CYS A 17 -0.62 12.72 -11.64
C CYS A 17 -1.77 12.96 -10.64
N GLU A 18 -2.99 13.14 -11.17
CA GLU A 18 -4.21 13.51 -10.42
C GLU A 18 -4.56 12.54 -9.26
N ARG A 19 -4.27 11.25 -9.44
CA ARG A 19 -4.49 10.19 -8.45
C ARG A 19 -3.22 9.79 -7.71
N ASP A 20 -2.18 10.61 -7.76
CA ASP A 20 -1.05 10.45 -6.86
C ASP A 20 -1.39 11.00 -5.48
N HIS A 21 -1.55 10.07 -4.54
CA HIS A 21 -1.89 10.40 -3.17
C HIS A 21 -0.64 10.67 -2.32
N LYS A 22 0.56 10.33 -2.80
CA LYS A 22 1.81 10.42 -2.00
C LYS A 22 2.11 11.85 -1.52
N PRO A 23 1.97 12.92 -2.33
CA PRO A 23 2.18 14.30 -1.87
C PRO A 23 1.11 14.76 -0.87
N LYS A 24 -0.12 14.24 -0.96
CA LYS A 24 -1.19 14.56 0.00
C LYS A 24 -0.88 13.93 1.35
N LEU A 25 -0.48 12.64 1.35
CA LEU A 25 -0.06 11.92 2.55
C LEU A 25 1.17 12.55 3.20
N ASP A 26 2.18 12.95 2.41
CA ASP A 26 3.36 13.66 2.93
C ASP A 26 2.98 14.96 3.66
N ASN A 27 2.04 15.73 3.11
CA ASN A 27 1.57 16.96 3.76
C ASN A 27 0.70 16.70 5.00
N GLU A 28 -0.22 15.73 4.94
CA GLU A 28 -1.15 15.43 6.03
C GLU A 28 -0.45 14.82 7.24
N PHE A 29 0.52 13.94 6.99
CA PHE A 29 1.29 13.25 8.04
C PHE A 29 2.67 13.87 8.30
N ASN A 30 3.02 14.96 7.61
CA ASN A 30 4.31 15.66 7.74
C ASN A 30 5.52 14.70 7.60
N LEU A 31 5.43 13.74 6.67
CA LEU A 31 6.33 12.58 6.58
C LEU A 31 7.78 12.97 6.28
N SER A 32 7.98 14.00 5.45
CA SER A 32 9.28 14.56 5.11
C SER A 32 10.04 15.15 6.31
N LYS A 33 9.38 15.39 7.44
CA LYS A 33 10.00 15.92 8.67
C LYS A 33 10.06 14.92 9.82
N GLU A 34 9.09 14.01 9.94
CA GLU A 34 8.96 13.12 11.10
C GLU A 34 9.48 11.71 10.81
N SER A 35 8.90 11.05 9.81
CA SER A 35 9.22 9.68 9.39
C SER A 35 8.26 9.29 8.25
N TYR A 36 8.71 8.49 7.30
CA TYR A 36 7.84 7.87 6.29
C TYR A 36 7.00 6.69 6.83
N PHE A 37 7.13 6.38 8.13
CA PHE A 37 6.36 5.36 8.82
C PHE A 37 5.25 5.98 9.65
N ILE A 38 4.01 5.55 9.42
CA ILE A 38 2.79 6.02 10.10
C ILE A 38 2.30 4.91 11.03
N ASP A 39 1.82 5.26 12.23
CA ASP A 39 1.16 4.32 13.13
C ASP A 39 -0.14 3.79 12.51
N ASP A 40 -0.32 2.47 12.53
CA ASP A 40 -1.59 1.84 12.18
C ASP A 40 -2.54 1.88 13.41
N PRO A 41 -3.64 2.66 13.37
CA PRO A 41 -4.45 2.89 14.55
C PRO A 41 -5.06 1.60 15.11
N GLY A 42 -4.84 1.35 16.39
CA GLY A 42 -5.36 0.16 17.08
C GLY A 42 -4.44 -1.05 17.04
N THR A 43 -3.24 -0.93 16.45
CA THR A 43 -2.23 -1.98 16.47
C THR A 43 -0.90 -1.46 17.05
N ASP A 44 0.07 -2.37 17.23
CA ASP A 44 1.44 -2.03 17.62
C ASP A 44 2.35 -1.87 16.40
N TYR A 45 1.79 -1.62 15.21
CA TYR A 45 2.54 -1.51 13.96
C TYR A 45 2.69 -0.07 13.49
N LYS A 46 3.83 0.18 12.86
CA LYS A 46 4.10 1.32 11.99
C LYS A 46 4.33 0.81 10.58
N VAL A 47 3.67 1.40 9.60
CA VAL A 47 3.75 1.02 8.19
C VAL A 47 4.32 2.13 7.34
N PHE A 48 5.10 1.78 6.32
CA PHE A 48 5.59 2.74 5.34
C PHE A 48 4.40 3.31 4.56
N TYR A 49 4.36 4.64 4.41
CA TYR A 49 3.19 5.36 3.91
C TYR A 49 2.72 4.93 2.50
N ASP A 50 3.62 4.38 1.67
CA ASP A 50 3.31 3.94 0.31
C ASP A 50 2.32 2.78 0.26
N MET A 51 2.19 2.00 1.34
CA MET A 51 1.22 0.91 1.47
C MET A 51 -0.20 1.35 1.07
N TRP A 52 -0.64 2.54 1.51
CA TRP A 52 -1.99 3.02 1.24
C TRP A 52 -2.23 3.26 -0.27
N SER A 53 -1.20 3.73 -0.97
CA SER A 53 -1.26 3.94 -2.42
C SER A 53 -1.30 2.60 -3.15
N ASN A 54 -0.46 1.64 -2.75
CA ASN A 54 -0.42 0.30 -3.36
C ASN A 54 -1.76 -0.44 -3.21
N VAL A 55 -2.35 -0.44 -2.02
CA VAL A 55 -3.69 -1.02 -1.80
C VAL A 55 -4.73 -0.34 -2.69
N HIS A 56 -4.71 0.99 -2.78
CA HIS A 56 -5.63 1.73 -3.65
C HIS A 56 -5.44 1.40 -5.14
N TYR A 57 -4.19 1.33 -5.60
CA TYR A 57 -3.84 1.02 -6.99
C TYR A 57 -4.27 -0.39 -7.40
N GLY A 58 -4.07 -1.38 -6.52
CA GLY A 58 -4.59 -2.73 -6.72
C GLY A 58 -6.12 -2.72 -6.86
N TYR A 59 -6.82 -2.09 -5.93
CA TYR A 59 -8.29 -2.06 -5.91
C TYR A 59 -8.89 -1.33 -7.12
N VAL A 60 -8.49 -0.08 -7.36
CA VAL A 60 -8.98 0.73 -8.49
C VAL A 60 -8.55 0.14 -9.83
N GLY A 61 -7.38 -0.49 -9.89
CA GLY A 61 -6.94 -1.23 -11.08
C GLY A 61 -7.93 -2.34 -11.45
N ARG A 62 -8.42 -3.09 -10.47
CA ARG A 62 -9.44 -4.13 -10.73
C ARG A 62 -10.80 -3.52 -11.08
N VAL A 63 -11.21 -2.42 -10.43
CA VAL A 63 -12.41 -1.65 -10.79
C VAL A 63 -12.36 -1.19 -12.26
N ALA A 64 -11.18 -0.78 -12.74
CA ALA A 64 -10.96 -0.36 -14.12
C ALA A 64 -10.91 -1.52 -15.13
N GLY A 65 -11.01 -2.78 -14.67
CA GLY A 65 -11.08 -3.98 -15.51
C GLY A 65 -9.71 -4.60 -15.86
N PHE A 66 -8.60 -4.15 -15.27
CA PHE A 66 -7.30 -4.80 -15.47
C PHE A 66 -7.24 -6.11 -14.72
N ASP A 67 -6.73 -7.18 -15.32
CA ASP A 67 -6.48 -8.42 -14.59
C ASP A 67 -5.31 -8.26 -13.60
N ALA A 68 -5.31 -9.08 -12.55
CA ALA A 68 -4.33 -9.02 -11.48
C ALA A 68 -2.87 -9.13 -11.98
N ARG A 69 -2.60 -9.98 -13.00
CA ARG A 69 -1.24 -10.14 -13.52
C ARG A 69 -0.77 -8.88 -14.24
N THR A 70 -1.67 -8.22 -14.96
CA THR A 70 -1.39 -6.95 -15.63
C THR A 70 -1.08 -5.84 -14.63
N LEU A 71 -1.82 -5.76 -13.51
CA LEU A 71 -1.56 -4.75 -12.47
C LEU A 71 -0.23 -4.96 -11.76
N ILE A 72 0.06 -6.20 -11.34
CA ILE A 72 1.33 -6.52 -10.67
C ILE A 72 2.52 -6.28 -11.61
N LYS A 73 2.44 -6.75 -12.87
CA LYS A 73 3.49 -6.46 -13.85
C LYS A 73 3.64 -4.98 -14.16
N GLY A 74 2.53 -4.24 -14.23
CA GLY A 74 2.55 -2.80 -14.44
C GLY A 74 3.26 -2.09 -13.30
N ALA A 75 2.95 -2.44 -12.05
CA ALA A 75 3.63 -1.91 -10.87
C ALA A 75 5.15 -2.14 -10.96
N SER A 76 5.60 -3.37 -11.16
CA SER A 76 7.05 -3.71 -11.26
C SER A 76 7.77 -3.09 -12.46
N VAL A 77 7.08 -2.77 -13.56
CA VAL A 77 7.71 -2.15 -14.75
C VAL A 77 7.86 -0.64 -14.61
N PHE A 78 6.92 0.02 -13.92
CA PHE A 78 7.04 1.45 -13.59
C PHE A 78 7.87 1.70 -12.33
N ASP A 79 8.09 0.65 -11.53
CA ASP A 79 8.93 0.61 -10.32
C ASP A 79 10.30 1.28 -10.48
N PRO A 80 11.20 0.87 -11.42
CA PRO A 80 12.55 1.43 -11.47
C PRO A 80 12.65 2.89 -11.91
N ILE A 81 11.57 3.49 -12.42
CA ILE A 81 11.57 4.88 -12.93
C ILE A 81 10.82 5.84 -12.00
N LEU A 82 9.88 5.35 -11.20
CA LEU A 82 8.86 6.20 -10.57
C LEU A 82 8.68 5.97 -9.06
N VAL A 83 9.04 4.80 -8.52
CA VAL A 83 8.81 4.46 -7.10
C VAL A 83 10.00 3.68 -6.53
N GLY A 84 10.14 3.62 -5.19
CA GLY A 84 11.32 3.01 -4.56
C GLY A 84 11.48 1.53 -4.93
N GLN A 85 12.69 0.99 -4.73
CA GLN A 85 13.07 -0.39 -5.06
C GLN A 85 11.97 -1.41 -4.72
N ASP A 86 11.39 -2.04 -5.75
CA ASP A 86 10.48 -3.21 -5.71
C ASP A 86 10.86 -4.19 -4.57
N ASP A 87 10.22 -4.02 -3.41
CA ASP A 87 10.40 -4.89 -2.26
C ASP A 87 9.11 -5.68 -1.98
N ALA A 88 9.25 -6.82 -1.28
CA ALA A 88 8.13 -7.73 -1.06
C ALA A 88 6.90 -7.08 -0.39
N GLY A 89 7.05 -5.90 0.24
CA GLY A 89 5.94 -5.13 0.81
C GLY A 89 5.04 -4.50 -0.25
N ASP A 90 5.60 -3.97 -1.33
CA ASP A 90 4.81 -3.35 -2.41
C ASP A 90 3.93 -4.37 -3.12
N ASP A 91 4.50 -5.52 -3.41
CA ASP A 91 3.82 -6.63 -4.05
C ASP A 91 2.67 -7.18 -3.17
N MET A 92 2.88 -7.26 -1.86
CA MET A 92 1.85 -7.70 -0.90
C MET A 92 0.72 -6.68 -0.75
N THR A 93 1.05 -5.40 -0.69
CA THR A 93 0.05 -4.33 -0.51
C THR A 93 -0.76 -4.08 -1.78
N MET A 94 -0.15 -4.20 -2.96
CA MET A 94 -0.88 -4.23 -4.24
C MET A 94 -1.86 -5.41 -4.32
N ARG A 95 -1.41 -6.61 -3.93
CA ARG A 95 -2.26 -7.81 -3.90
C ARG A 95 -3.42 -7.67 -2.93
N ALA A 96 -3.22 -7.08 -1.75
CA ALA A 96 -4.30 -6.82 -0.81
C ALA A 96 -5.42 -5.98 -1.45
N GLY A 97 -5.08 -4.95 -2.23
CA GLY A 97 -6.04 -4.15 -2.98
C GLY A 97 -6.80 -4.94 -4.05
N ILE A 98 -6.07 -5.79 -4.80
CA ILE A 98 -6.67 -6.67 -5.82
C ILE A 98 -7.67 -7.63 -5.17
N ASP A 99 -7.24 -8.31 -4.10
CA ASP A 99 -8.01 -9.31 -3.39
C ASP A 99 -9.28 -8.70 -2.77
N LEU A 100 -9.18 -7.49 -2.22
CA LEU A 100 -10.33 -6.73 -1.72
C LEU A 100 -11.42 -6.56 -2.79
N PHE A 101 -11.06 -6.18 -4.02
CA PHE A 101 -12.03 -6.04 -5.10
C PHE A 101 -12.56 -7.40 -5.56
N GLU A 102 -11.70 -8.43 -5.65
CA GLU A 102 -12.12 -9.75 -6.10
C GLU A 102 -13.08 -10.42 -5.11
N GLN A 103 -12.94 -10.15 -3.82
CA GLN A 103 -13.80 -10.70 -2.76
C GLN A 103 -15.08 -9.90 -2.54
N HIS A 104 -15.03 -8.57 -2.67
CA HIS A 104 -16.13 -7.70 -2.23
C HIS A 104 -16.71 -6.82 -3.33
N GLY A 105 -16.07 -6.73 -4.50
CA GLY A 105 -16.51 -5.86 -5.59
C GLY A 105 -16.65 -4.41 -5.13
N LEU A 106 -17.72 -3.74 -5.58
CA LEU A 106 -18.00 -2.35 -5.17
C LEU A 106 -18.70 -2.24 -3.80
N ASP A 107 -19.11 -3.36 -3.21
CA ASP A 107 -19.81 -3.41 -1.92
C ASP A 107 -18.85 -3.51 -0.73
N LEU A 108 -17.57 -3.14 -0.93
CA LEU A 108 -16.55 -3.14 0.10
C LEU A 108 -16.95 -2.24 1.29
N THR A 109 -16.96 -2.83 2.48
CA THR A 109 -17.20 -2.14 3.75
C THR A 109 -15.91 -1.66 4.40
N ARG A 110 -16.02 -0.70 5.32
CA ARG A 110 -14.87 -0.21 6.10
C ARG A 110 -14.26 -1.32 6.94
N GLU A 111 -15.09 -2.19 7.51
CA GLU A 111 -14.69 -3.29 8.38
C GLU A 111 -13.88 -4.34 7.59
N GLN A 112 -14.31 -4.68 6.38
CA GLN A 112 -13.57 -5.57 5.48
C GLN A 112 -12.23 -4.95 5.06
N PHE A 113 -12.23 -3.67 4.70
CA PHE A 113 -11.00 -2.95 4.37
C PHE A 113 -10.01 -2.97 5.55
N HIS A 114 -10.48 -2.63 6.75
CA HIS A 114 -9.64 -2.59 7.95
C HIS A 114 -9.08 -3.98 8.29
N ALA A 115 -9.90 -5.03 8.21
CA ALA A 115 -9.45 -6.41 8.46
C ALA A 115 -8.37 -6.86 7.44
N ALA A 116 -8.54 -6.52 6.15
CA ALA A 116 -7.56 -6.85 5.13
C ALA A 116 -6.23 -6.10 5.32
N VAL A 117 -6.30 -4.84 5.72
CA VAL A 117 -5.14 -4.01 6.06
C VAL A 117 -4.35 -4.63 7.21
N ILE A 118 -5.00 -4.94 8.34
CA ILE A 118 -4.33 -5.56 9.51
C ILE A 118 -3.66 -6.88 9.11
N ASN A 119 -4.39 -7.76 8.42
CA ASN A 119 -3.84 -9.05 7.99
C ASN A 119 -2.62 -8.88 7.08
N THR A 120 -2.66 -7.90 6.18
CA THR A 120 -1.54 -7.60 5.27
C THR A 120 -0.32 -7.11 6.05
N ILE A 121 -0.50 -6.23 7.03
CA ILE A 121 0.56 -5.73 7.92
C ILE A 121 1.20 -6.87 8.71
N GLU A 122 0.39 -7.75 9.30
CA GLU A 122 0.86 -8.92 10.04
C GLU A 122 1.69 -9.85 9.15
N GLN A 123 1.23 -10.11 7.91
CA GLN A 123 1.97 -10.92 6.95
C GLN A 123 3.27 -10.25 6.50
N MET A 124 3.26 -8.93 6.26
CA MET A 124 4.47 -8.17 5.92
C MET A 124 5.50 -8.30 7.04
N TYR A 125 5.05 -8.20 8.29
CA TYR A 125 5.92 -8.30 9.46
C TYR A 125 6.47 -9.72 9.62
N ALA A 126 5.62 -10.73 9.49
CA ALA A 126 6.03 -12.14 9.56
C ALA A 126 7.05 -12.52 8.48
N LYS A 127 7.01 -11.87 7.31
CA LYS A 127 7.97 -12.06 6.22
C LYS A 127 9.21 -11.17 6.32
N GLY A 128 9.31 -10.35 7.37
CA GLY A 128 10.46 -9.47 7.58
C GLY A 128 10.55 -8.31 6.59
N SER A 129 9.42 -7.84 6.04
CA SER A 129 9.40 -6.65 5.19
C SER A 129 9.98 -5.44 5.95
N ASN A 130 10.87 -4.71 5.28
CA ASN A 130 11.41 -3.42 5.70
C ASN A 130 10.36 -2.30 5.75
N GLN A 131 9.18 -2.49 5.13
CA GLN A 131 8.09 -1.51 5.09
C GLN A 131 7.13 -1.58 6.30
N VAL A 132 7.39 -2.46 7.26
CA VAL A 132 6.62 -2.55 8.51
C VAL A 132 7.55 -2.69 9.71
N LYS A 133 7.19 -2.04 10.80
CA LYS A 133 7.91 -2.11 12.08
C LYS A 133 6.89 -2.30 13.17
N LYS A 134 7.25 -3.02 14.23
CA LYS A 134 6.52 -2.84 15.49
C LYS A 134 6.95 -1.52 16.10
N SER A 135 5.98 -0.71 16.47
CA SER A 135 6.20 0.37 17.43
C SER A 135 6.91 -0.22 18.64
N PRO A 136 7.95 0.43 19.18
CA PRO A 136 8.42 0.10 20.51
C PRO A 136 7.27 0.40 21.47
N GLY A 137 6.38 -0.57 21.68
CA GLY A 137 5.45 -0.53 22.78
C GLY A 137 6.26 -0.48 24.07
N ASP A 138 5.70 0.12 25.11
CA ASP A 138 6.07 -0.13 26.50
C ASP A 138 6.59 -1.56 26.62
N ARG A 139 7.91 -1.71 26.70
CA ARG A 139 8.49 -2.99 27.09
C ARG A 139 7.89 -3.23 28.47
N PRO A 140 7.30 -4.39 28.80
CA PRO A 140 7.44 -4.84 30.17
C PRO A 140 8.95 -4.80 30.41
N GLY A 141 9.40 -3.91 31.29
CA GLY A 141 10.82 -3.83 31.66
C GLY A 141 11.32 -5.23 32.00
N PRO A 142 12.61 -5.52 31.82
CA PRO A 142 13.14 -6.84 32.12
C PRO A 142 12.71 -7.22 33.54
N SER A 143 11.99 -8.34 33.64
CA SER A 143 11.65 -8.95 34.92
C SER A 143 12.96 -9.13 35.69
N VAL A 144 13.11 -8.35 36.76
CA VAL A 144 14.22 -8.48 37.72
C VAL A 144 14.02 -9.73 38.55
#